data_AF-A0A944BYU2-F1
#
_entry.id   AF-A0A944BYU2-F1
#
_cell.length_a   1.000
_cell.length_b   1.000
_cell.length_c   1.000
_cell.angle_alpha   90.00
_cell.angle_beta   90.00
_cell.angle_gamma   90.00
#
_symmetry.space_group_name_H-M   'P 1'
#
loop_
_entity.id
_entity.type
_entity.pdbx_description
1 polymer ?
#
loop_
_entity_poly.entity_id
_entity_poly.type
_entity_poly.pdbx_seq_one_letter_code
_entity_poly.pdbx_strand_id
1 'polypeptide(L)'
;HGEVLQEIRAIDENRSERYMEYLTFPRLLAVSELGWTTQKLRSFTDFRHRLSAHFARLDAMGCNFRVPEPILTHVPSADGENKDGWTFTLESPVRGALVAYTTNGTDPHARSRTAQPGEKVRVASPELLKAITVFSDTKCSMPTSGADALPK
;
A
#
# COMPACT_ATOMS: atom_id res chain seq x y z
N HIS A 1 6.50 -50.41 26.78
CA HIS A 1 6.43 -48.98 26.47
C HIS A 1 6.38 -48.85 24.95
N GLY A 2 5.36 -48.20 24.39
CA GLY A 2 5.12 -48.20 22.94
C GLY A 2 6.19 -47.42 22.18
N GLU A 3 6.60 -47.94 21.01
CA GLU A 3 7.67 -47.37 20.15
C GLU A 3 7.21 -46.20 19.26
N VAL A 4 5.99 -45.70 19.44
CA VAL A 4 5.44 -44.66 18.59
C VAL A 4 5.65 -43.29 19.24
N LEU A 5 6.56 -42.51 18.68
CA LEU A 5 6.72 -41.08 19.01
C LEU A 5 5.39 -40.36 18.76
N GLN A 6 4.95 -39.53 19.70
CA GLN A 6 3.76 -38.69 19.51
C GLN A 6 3.96 -37.80 18.28
N GLU A 7 3.09 -37.92 17.28
CA GLU A 7 3.01 -36.95 16.19
C GLU A 7 2.54 -35.62 16.78
N ILE A 8 3.49 -34.69 16.97
CA ILE A 8 3.18 -33.31 17.30
C ILE A 8 2.51 -32.71 16.06
N ARG A 9 1.22 -32.36 16.17
CA ARG A 9 0.54 -31.60 15.11
C ARG A 9 1.28 -30.30 14.92
N ALA A 10 1.65 -29.97 13.67
CA ALA A 10 2.22 -28.68 13.34
C ALA A 10 1.26 -27.58 13.81
N ILE A 11 1.63 -26.93 14.91
CA ILE A 11 1.14 -25.61 15.27
C ILE A 11 1.50 -24.67 14.11
N ASP A 12 0.72 -23.62 13.87
CA ASP A 12 0.98 -22.62 12.82
C ASP A 12 2.29 -21.85 13.14
N GLU A 13 3.44 -22.49 12.94
CA GLU A 13 4.78 -22.07 13.38
C GLU A 13 5.30 -20.86 12.61
N ASN A 14 4.69 -20.56 11.45
CA ASN A 14 5.20 -19.54 10.54
C ASN A 14 4.67 -18.11 10.83
N ARG A 15 3.97 -17.90 11.95
CA ARG A 15 3.48 -16.55 12.32
C ARG A 15 4.62 -15.55 12.51
N SER A 16 5.71 -16.00 13.13
CA SER A 16 6.87 -15.15 13.43
C SER A 16 7.61 -14.76 12.16
N GLU A 17 7.88 -15.70 11.25
CA GLU A 17 8.61 -15.40 10.01
C GLU A 17 7.77 -14.47 9.12
N ARG A 18 6.47 -14.73 8.95
CA ARG A 18 5.56 -13.84 8.21
C ARG A 18 5.52 -12.43 8.79
N TYR A 19 5.59 -12.29 10.11
CA TYR A 19 5.66 -10.98 10.76
C TYR A 19 6.99 -10.28 10.48
N MET A 20 8.10 -11.02 10.54
CA MET A 20 9.42 -10.50 10.18
C MET A 20 9.49 -10.06 8.71
N GLU A 21 8.92 -10.85 7.79
CA GLU A 21 8.85 -10.50 6.37
C GLU A 21 8.07 -9.20 6.14
N TYR A 22 6.94 -9.01 6.84
CA TYR A 22 6.12 -7.81 6.70
C TYR A 22 6.87 -6.55 7.15
N LEU A 23 7.69 -6.69 8.18
CA LEU A 23 8.58 -5.61 8.62
C LEU A 23 9.78 -5.46 7.68
N THR A 24 10.28 -6.53 7.08
CA THR A 24 11.51 -6.49 6.29
C THR A 24 11.27 -5.96 4.88
N PHE A 25 10.23 -6.44 4.19
CA PHE A 25 9.92 -6.07 2.82
C PHE A 25 8.83 -4.98 2.75
N PRO A 26 8.99 -3.95 1.91
CA PRO A 26 10.01 -3.79 0.86
C PRO A 26 11.31 -3.08 1.31
N ARG A 27 11.45 -2.70 2.58
CA ARG A 27 12.56 -1.87 3.08
C ARG A 27 13.94 -2.46 2.80
N LEU A 28 14.08 -3.78 2.88
CA LEU A 28 15.33 -4.48 2.55
C LEU A 28 15.79 -4.20 1.13
N LEU A 29 14.87 -4.08 0.16
CA LEU A 29 15.23 -3.73 -1.23
C LEU A 29 15.87 -2.34 -1.32
N ALA A 30 15.41 -1.40 -0.51
CA ALA A 30 16.02 -0.07 -0.44
C ALA A 30 17.42 -0.13 0.19
N VAL A 31 17.61 -0.95 1.22
CA VAL A 31 18.94 -1.18 1.83
C VAL A 31 19.90 -1.82 0.83
N SER A 32 19.44 -2.80 0.05
CA SER A 32 20.24 -3.42 -1.01
C SER A 32 20.64 -2.41 -2.10
N GLU A 33 19.74 -1.54 -2.54
CA GLU A 33 20.05 -0.46 -3.50
C GLU A 33 21.11 0.50 -2.93
N LEU A 34 21.02 0.84 -1.63
CA LEU A 34 22.01 1.67 -0.96
C LEU A 34 23.38 0.99 -0.81
N GLY A 35 23.42 -0.34 -0.65
CA GLY A 35 24.65 -1.10 -0.56
C GLY A 35 25.35 -1.31 -1.90
N TRP A 36 24.58 -1.39 -3.00
CA TRP A 36 25.10 -1.76 -4.32
C TRP A 36 25.31 -0.58 -5.27
N THR A 37 24.38 0.38 -5.31
CA THR A 37 24.41 1.50 -6.27
C THR A 37 25.30 2.63 -5.75
N THR A 38 26.17 3.18 -6.60
CA THR A 38 27.00 4.33 -6.23
C THR A 38 26.16 5.58 -5.94
N GLN A 39 26.57 6.40 -4.97
CA GLN A 39 25.75 7.53 -4.49
C GLN A 39 25.30 8.49 -5.61
N LYS A 40 26.17 8.76 -6.60
CA LYS A 40 25.88 9.67 -7.72
C LYS A 40 24.76 9.19 -8.64
N LEU A 41 24.46 7.90 -8.65
CA LEU A 41 23.44 7.28 -9.50
C LEU A 41 22.12 7.03 -8.76
N ARG A 42 22.07 7.28 -7.44
CA ARG A 42 20.88 7.02 -6.64
C ARG A 42 19.81 8.07 -6.90
N SER A 43 18.65 7.61 -7.37
CA SER A 43 17.45 8.43 -7.50
C SER A 43 16.28 7.70 -6.87
N PHE A 44 15.64 8.34 -5.88
CA PHE A 44 14.48 7.76 -5.20
C PHE A 44 13.31 7.54 -6.17
N THR A 45 13.12 8.47 -7.12
CA THR A 45 12.06 8.37 -8.13
C THR A 45 12.26 7.17 -9.04
N ASP A 46 13.49 6.94 -9.50
CA ASP A 46 13.83 5.77 -10.32
C ASP A 46 13.66 4.46 -9.52
N PHE A 47 14.19 4.43 -8.29
CA PHE A 47 14.02 3.28 -7.39
C PHE A 47 12.55 2.95 -7.17
N ARG A 48 11.70 3.95 -6.87
CA ARG A 48 10.25 3.76 -6.66
C ARG A 48 9.59 3.18 -7.91
N HIS A 49 9.96 3.68 -9.09
CA HIS A 49 9.43 3.16 -10.35
C HIS A 49 9.82 1.68 -10.57
N ARG A 50 11.08 1.30 -10.32
CA ARG A 50 11.53 -0.10 -10.40
C ARG A 50 10.86 -0.98 -9.33
N LEU A 51 10.76 -0.49 -8.10
CA LEU A 51 10.13 -1.16 -6.97
C LEU A 51 8.67 -1.51 -7.26
N SER A 52 7.95 -0.65 -7.97
CA SER A 52 6.54 -0.89 -8.34
C SER A 52 6.31 -2.25 -9.02
N ALA A 53 7.29 -2.76 -9.78
CA ALA A 53 7.23 -4.05 -10.46
C ALA A 53 7.78 -5.22 -9.61
N HIS A 54 8.57 -4.94 -8.56
CA HIS A 54 9.13 -5.97 -7.69
C HIS A 54 8.08 -6.60 -6.76
N PHE A 55 6.98 -5.92 -6.45
CA PHE A 55 5.90 -6.48 -5.62
C PHE A 55 5.30 -7.77 -6.21
N ALA A 56 5.12 -7.83 -7.54
CA ALA A 56 4.68 -9.06 -8.21
C ALA A 56 5.69 -10.21 -8.06
N ARG A 57 7.00 -9.90 -8.04
CA ARG A 57 8.05 -10.91 -7.83
C ARG A 57 8.08 -11.39 -6.38
N LEU A 58 7.97 -10.47 -5.42
CA LEU A 58 7.88 -10.81 -3.99
C LEU A 58 6.67 -11.71 -3.70
N ASP A 59 5.54 -11.43 -4.36
CA ASP A 59 4.34 -12.25 -4.25
C ASP A 59 4.54 -13.65 -4.86
N ALA A 60 5.14 -13.74 -6.04
CA ALA A 60 5.47 -15.02 -6.67
C ALA A 60 6.47 -15.87 -5.85
N MET A 61 7.30 -15.23 -5.02
CA MET A 61 8.21 -15.89 -4.08
C MET A 61 7.53 -16.28 -2.76
N GLY A 62 6.25 -15.93 -2.56
CA GLY A 62 5.52 -16.22 -1.33
C GLY A 62 5.86 -15.29 -0.16
N CYS A 63 6.62 -14.21 -0.38
CA CYS A 63 7.01 -13.29 0.69
C CYS A 63 5.82 -12.47 1.18
N ASN A 64 5.67 -12.37 2.50
CA ASN A 64 4.68 -11.52 3.14
C ASN A 64 5.20 -10.08 3.27
N PHE A 65 5.11 -9.28 2.21
CA PHE A 65 5.55 -7.88 2.23
C PHE A 65 4.44 -6.90 2.64
N ARG A 66 4.83 -5.72 3.14
CA ARG A 66 3.90 -4.60 3.34
C ARG A 66 3.55 -3.94 2.01
N VAL A 67 2.26 -3.89 1.67
CA VAL A 67 1.77 -3.12 0.52
C VAL A 67 1.85 -1.62 0.85
N PRO A 68 2.47 -0.79 -0.01
CA PRO A 68 2.50 0.66 0.18
C PRO A 68 1.10 1.28 0.10
N GLU A 69 0.86 2.30 0.92
CA GLU A 69 -0.37 3.10 0.89
C GLU A 69 -0.56 3.85 -0.44
N PRO A 70 -1.81 4.11 -0.85
CA PRO A 70 -2.08 4.84 -2.08
C PRO A 70 -1.65 6.31 -1.93
N ILE A 71 -1.27 6.91 -3.05
CA ILE A 71 -0.92 8.33 -3.10
C ILE A 71 -2.21 9.11 -3.35
N LEU A 72 -2.60 9.91 -2.38
CA LEU A 72 -3.70 10.85 -2.49
C LEU A 72 -3.13 12.23 -2.79
N THR A 73 -3.60 12.88 -3.85
CA THR A 73 -3.21 14.26 -4.18
C THR A 73 -4.43 15.15 -4.19
N HIS A 74 -4.43 16.17 -3.33
CA HIS A 74 -5.48 17.17 -3.31
C HIS A 74 -5.39 18.07 -4.55
N VAL A 75 -6.52 18.26 -5.23
CA VAL A 75 -6.66 19.17 -6.36
C VAL A 75 -7.33 20.45 -5.86
N PRO A 76 -6.61 21.59 -5.78
CA PRO A 76 -7.17 22.85 -5.31
C PRO A 76 -8.33 23.31 -6.19
N SER A 77 -9.36 23.86 -5.56
CA SER A 77 -10.44 24.55 -6.26
C SER A 77 -9.96 25.87 -6.85
N ALA A 78 -10.49 26.27 -8.01
CA ALA A 78 -10.11 27.51 -8.70
C ALA A 78 -10.35 28.77 -7.84
N ASP A 79 -11.36 28.71 -6.96
CA ASP A 79 -11.75 29.82 -6.09
C ASP A 79 -10.96 29.87 -4.77
N GLY A 80 -9.99 28.98 -4.56
CA GLY A 80 -9.12 28.91 -3.37
C GLY A 80 -9.82 28.48 -2.08
N GLU A 81 -11.14 28.64 -2.01
CA GLU A 81 -11.99 28.17 -0.93
C GLU A 81 -12.68 26.87 -1.36
N ASN A 82 -12.37 25.77 -0.69
CA ASN A 82 -13.05 24.47 -0.88
C ASN A 82 -14.48 24.47 -0.32
N LYS A 83 -15.25 25.54 -0.56
CA LYS A 83 -16.66 25.71 -0.14
C LYS A 83 -17.57 24.62 -0.68
N ASP A 84 -17.17 24.10 -1.84
CA ASP A 84 -17.86 23.08 -2.61
C ASP A 84 -17.42 21.64 -2.23
N GLY A 85 -16.49 21.50 -1.30
CA GLY A 85 -15.88 20.23 -0.91
C GLY A 85 -14.48 20.05 -1.49
N TRP A 86 -13.90 18.90 -1.21
CA TRP A 86 -12.51 18.58 -1.44
C TRP A 86 -12.38 17.56 -2.56
N THR A 87 -11.47 17.81 -3.51
CA THR A 87 -11.24 16.92 -4.65
C THR A 87 -9.87 16.28 -4.54
N PHE A 88 -9.80 14.95 -4.75
CA PHE A 88 -8.57 14.19 -4.70
C PHE A 88 -8.40 13.32 -5.94
N THR A 89 -7.16 13.16 -6.39
CA THR A 89 -6.76 12.09 -7.32
C THR A 89 -6.07 10.99 -6.56
N LEU A 90 -6.36 9.74 -6.93
CA LEU A 90 -5.85 8.54 -6.28
C LEU A 90 -4.92 7.80 -7.23
N GLU A 91 -3.70 7.53 -6.78
CA GLU A 91 -2.71 6.79 -7.55
C GLU A 91 -2.15 5.61 -6.75
N SER A 92 -2.04 4.45 -7.40
CA SER A 92 -1.38 3.28 -6.81
C SER A 92 0.13 3.37 -7.02
N PRO A 93 0.96 3.26 -5.97
CA PRO A 93 2.41 3.14 -6.11
C PRO A 93 2.86 1.76 -6.59
N VAL A 94 1.95 0.78 -6.65
CA VAL A 94 2.24 -0.59 -7.06
C VAL A 94 1.67 -0.84 -8.45
N ARG A 95 2.52 -1.32 -9.36
CA ARG A 95 2.15 -1.55 -10.75
C ARG A 95 1.06 -2.63 -10.82
N GLY A 96 -0.07 -2.29 -11.46
CA GLY A 96 -1.20 -3.21 -11.65
C GLY A 96 -2.12 -3.36 -10.44
N ALA A 97 -1.79 -2.77 -9.29
CA ALA A 97 -2.67 -2.74 -8.13
C ALA A 97 -3.72 -1.63 -8.27
N LEU A 98 -4.92 -1.90 -7.75
CA LEU A 98 -6.03 -0.96 -7.77
C LEU A 98 -6.06 -0.15 -6.46
N VAL A 99 -6.68 1.04 -6.50
CA VAL A 99 -6.94 1.82 -5.30
C VAL A 99 -8.42 1.71 -4.96
N ALA A 100 -8.74 1.04 -3.85
CA ALA A 100 -10.11 0.99 -3.34
C ALA A 100 -10.35 2.13 -2.33
N TYR A 101 -11.51 2.76 -2.39
CA TYR A 101 -11.81 3.93 -1.58
C TYR A 101 -13.26 3.98 -1.08
N THR A 102 -13.47 4.80 -0.07
CA THR A 102 -14.75 5.15 0.53
C THR A 102 -14.81 6.67 0.72
N THR A 103 -16.01 7.24 0.68
CA THR A 103 -16.24 8.70 0.77
C THR A 103 -17.10 9.08 1.98
N ASN A 104 -17.31 8.15 2.90
CA ASN A 104 -18.17 8.26 4.08
C ASN A 104 -17.39 8.04 5.40
N GLY A 105 -16.06 7.94 5.35
CA GLY A 105 -15.19 7.73 6.51
C GLY A 105 -15.09 6.27 6.99
N THR A 106 -15.80 5.31 6.38
CA THR A 106 -15.63 3.88 6.73
C THR A 106 -14.35 3.33 6.13
N ASP A 107 -13.70 2.36 6.78
CA ASP A 107 -12.48 1.78 6.23
C ASP A 107 -12.78 0.95 4.96
N PRO A 108 -12.09 1.22 3.84
CA PRO A 108 -12.26 0.44 2.62
C PRO A 108 -11.68 -0.98 2.80
N HIS A 109 -12.19 -1.91 1.99
CA HIS A 109 -11.71 -3.29 1.88
C HIS A 109 -11.47 -3.65 0.42
N ALA A 110 -10.90 -4.82 0.14
CA ALA A 110 -10.49 -5.23 -1.21
C ALA A 110 -11.62 -5.22 -2.27
N ARG A 111 -12.88 -5.29 -1.83
CA ARG A 111 -14.08 -5.28 -2.67
C ARG A 111 -14.84 -3.95 -2.66
N SER A 112 -14.29 -2.92 -2.00
CA SER A 112 -14.85 -1.56 -2.07
C SER A 112 -14.67 -0.99 -3.48
N ARG A 113 -15.35 0.13 -3.76
CA ARG A 113 -15.25 0.80 -5.05
C ARG A 113 -13.80 1.17 -5.36
N THR A 114 -13.33 0.83 -6.56
CA THR A 114 -11.98 1.14 -7.02
C THR A 114 -11.97 2.39 -7.89
N ALA A 115 -10.95 3.23 -7.73
CA ALA A 115 -10.72 4.40 -8.57
C ALA A 115 -10.13 4.00 -9.93
N GLN A 116 -10.58 4.64 -10.99
CA GLN A 116 -9.92 4.57 -12.29
C GLN A 116 -8.69 5.51 -12.33
N PRO A 117 -7.68 5.22 -13.16
CA PRO A 117 -6.53 6.11 -13.32
C PRO A 117 -6.96 7.53 -13.72
N GLY A 118 -6.59 8.52 -12.91
CA GLY A 118 -6.96 9.93 -13.13
C GLY A 118 -8.38 10.31 -12.70
N GLU A 119 -9.14 9.40 -12.10
CA GLU A 119 -10.45 9.72 -11.52
C GLU A 119 -10.30 10.76 -10.41
N LYS A 120 -11.17 11.78 -10.46
CA LYS A 120 -11.26 12.80 -9.41
C LYS A 120 -12.39 12.43 -8.47
N VAL A 121 -12.05 12.20 -7.20
CA VAL A 121 -13.01 11.87 -6.15
C VAL A 121 -13.29 13.11 -5.31
N ARG A 122 -14.57 13.50 -5.23
CA ARG A 122 -15.04 14.65 -4.44
C ARG A 122 -15.66 14.17 -3.14
N VAL A 123 -15.29 14.80 -2.03
CA VAL A 123 -15.81 14.54 -0.68
C VAL A 123 -16.15 15.84 0.04
N ALA A 124 -17.12 15.81 0.96
CA ALA A 124 -17.49 16.99 1.74
C ALA A 124 -16.38 17.42 2.71
N SER A 125 -15.63 16.46 3.25
CA SER A 125 -14.51 16.70 4.17
C SER A 125 -13.37 15.72 3.91
N PRO A 126 -12.10 16.12 4.08
CA PRO A 126 -10.93 15.28 3.80
C PRO A 126 -10.91 13.96 4.57
N GLU A 127 -11.40 13.96 5.81
CA GLU A 127 -11.45 12.79 6.70
C GLU A 127 -12.41 11.70 6.22
N LEU A 128 -13.39 12.06 5.38
CA LEU A 128 -14.36 11.12 4.84
C LEU A 128 -13.79 10.29 3.71
N LEU A 129 -12.73 10.77 3.05
CA LEU A 129 -12.01 10.00 2.05
C LEU A 129 -11.04 9.07 2.77
N LYS A 130 -11.26 7.76 2.61
CA LYS A 130 -10.28 6.74 2.97
C LYS A 130 -9.97 5.88 1.77
N ALA A 131 -8.70 5.50 1.62
CA ALA A 131 -8.24 4.70 0.50
C ALA A 131 -7.22 3.65 0.92
N ILE A 132 -7.20 2.52 0.21
CA ILE A 132 -6.20 1.47 0.33
C ILE A 132 -5.70 1.06 -1.06
N THR A 133 -4.44 0.63 -1.13
CA THR A 133 -3.91 -0.08 -2.28
C THR A 133 -4.31 -1.55 -2.16
N VAL A 134 -5.07 -2.05 -3.13
CA VAL A 134 -5.48 -3.45 -3.24
C VAL A 134 -4.52 -4.16 -4.17
N PHE A 135 -3.61 -4.94 -3.59
CA PHE A 135 -2.72 -5.80 -4.36
C PHE A 135 -3.43 -7.10 -4.76
N SER A 136 -4.18 -7.70 -3.83
CA SER A 136 -5.10 -8.82 -4.07
C SER A 136 -6.23 -8.82 -3.03
N ASP A 137 -7.24 -9.68 -3.21
CA ASP A 137 -8.39 -9.83 -2.29
C ASP A 137 -7.99 -10.02 -0.81
N THR A 138 -6.80 -10.59 -0.57
CA THR A 138 -6.29 -10.90 0.78
C THR A 138 -5.09 -10.06 1.19
N LYS A 139 -4.57 -9.19 0.31
CA LYS A 139 -3.35 -8.41 0.55
C LYS A 139 -3.58 -6.95 0.16
N CYS A 140 -3.75 -6.09 1.17
CA CYS A 140 -4.03 -4.67 1.03
C CYS A 140 -3.05 -3.84 1.87
N SER A 141 -2.93 -2.55 1.57
CA SER A 141 -2.20 -1.59 2.41
C SER A 141 -2.97 -1.23 3.68
N MET A 142 -2.32 -0.48 4.57
CA MET A 142 -3.03 0.28 5.59
C MET A 142 -3.91 1.36 4.94
N PRO A 143 -5.03 1.75 5.57
CA PRO A 143 -5.85 2.85 5.08
C PRO A 143 -5.15 4.19 5.24
N THR A 144 -5.32 5.05 4.23
CA THR A 144 -4.87 6.44 4.23
C THR A 144 -6.06 7.37 4.12
N SER A 145 -6.06 8.44 4.92
CA SER A 145 -7.11 9.46 4.89
C SER A 145 -6.77 10.57 3.91
N GLY A 146 -7.79 11.19 3.32
CA GLY A 146 -7.61 12.43 2.55
C GLY A 146 -7.04 13.57 3.39
N ALA A 147 -7.26 13.55 4.71
CA ALA A 147 -6.66 14.52 5.63
C ALA A 147 -5.13 14.41 5.71
N ASP A 148 -4.58 13.20 5.60
CA ASP A 148 -3.11 12.95 5.64
C ASP A 148 -2.40 13.48 4.39
N ALA A 149 -3.15 13.70 3.31
CA ALA A 149 -2.67 14.14 2.01
C ALA A 149 -2.61 15.67 1.86
N LEU A 150 -3.09 16.42 2.86
CA LEU A 150 -3.04 17.87 2.86
C LEU A 150 -1.63 18.36 3.25
N PRO A 151 -1.16 19.46 2.66
CA PRO A 151 0.10 20.08 3.09
C PRO A 151 0.00 20.47 4.57
N LYS A 152 1.06 20.17 5.33
CA LYS A 152 1.21 20.55 6.75
C LYS A 152 1.71 21.97 6.90
#